data_AF-A0A8D8WDT8-F1
#
_entry.id   AF-A0A8D8WDT8-F1
#
_cell.length_a   1.000
_cell.length_b   1.000
_cell.length_c   1.000
_cell.angle_alpha   90.00
_cell.angle_beta   90.00
_cell.angle_gamma   90.00
#
_symmetry.space_group_name_H-M   'P 1'
#
loop_
_entity.id
_entity.type
_entity.pdbx_description
1 polymer ?
#
loop_
_entity_poly.entity_id
_entity_poly.type
_entity_poly.pdbx_seq_one_letter_code
_entity_poly.pdbx_strand_id
1 'polypeptide(L)'
;MQVISISLDIICIERDWLGILHYPRVSKKLKMPSKTWTSKQIRVIFFLLVNDEETKIIMFSTVSNLQLLCDSQRVFMDGTFKSCPKFYFQVFTLLGLKNNVYIPLVFLLLPGKTKSIYKQAFQHVKSQCSSLVGKEFYPSEVFADFELAIHGAIQDVWSDVIRRGCRFHLGQCWWRKIQTSGLANISITIKNLKRASF
;
A
#
# COMPACT_ATOMS: atom_id res chain seq x y z
N MET A 1 -15.58 -29.09 -3.03
CA MET A 1 -15.14 -28.57 -4.34
C MET A 1 -15.74 -27.18 -4.53
N GLN A 2 -14.96 -26.14 -4.24
CA GLN A 2 -15.14 -24.78 -4.79
C GLN A 2 -13.80 -24.06 -4.55
N VAL A 3 -13.04 -23.88 -5.62
CA VAL A 3 -11.72 -23.24 -5.61
C VAL A 3 -11.96 -21.74 -5.73
N ILE A 4 -11.48 -20.94 -4.76
CA ILE A 4 -11.40 -19.48 -4.94
C ILE A 4 -9.98 -19.20 -5.43
N SER A 5 -9.86 -19.06 -6.76
CA SER A 5 -8.68 -18.47 -7.38
C SER A 5 -8.61 -17.00 -6.99
N ILE A 6 -7.57 -16.60 -6.27
CA ILE A 6 -7.20 -15.19 -6.21
C ILE A 6 -6.18 -15.01 -7.34
N SER A 7 -6.68 -14.74 -8.55
CA SER A 7 -5.83 -14.14 -9.59
C SER A 7 -5.53 -12.72 -9.13
N LEU A 8 -4.39 -12.51 -8.51
CA LEU A 8 -3.77 -11.19 -8.48
C LEU A 8 -3.08 -11.06 -9.83
N ASP A 9 -3.86 -10.70 -10.85
CA ASP A 9 -3.30 -10.20 -12.09
C ASP A 9 -2.34 -9.06 -11.70
N ILE A 10 -1.10 -9.18 -12.18
CA ILE A 10 -0.01 -8.24 -11.93
C ILE A 10 -0.58 -6.82 -12.08
N ILE A 11 -0.68 -6.09 -10.96
CA ILE A 11 -1.09 -4.69 -10.98
C ILE A 11 0.12 -3.91 -11.52
N CYS A 12 0.27 -3.91 -12.85
CA CYS A 12 1.11 -2.96 -13.56
C CYS A 12 0.44 -1.60 -13.43
N ILE A 13 0.96 -0.75 -12.55
CA ILE A 13 0.62 0.68 -12.56
C ILE A 13 1.51 1.33 -13.62
N GLU A 14 1.07 1.30 -14.88
CA GLU A 14 1.60 2.19 -15.90
C GLU A 14 1.02 3.62 -15.73
N ARG A 15 1.91 4.59 -15.90
CA ARG A 15 1.78 6.08 -15.89
C ARG A 15 0.39 6.63 -16.26
N ASP A 16 -0.12 7.75 -15.72
CA ASP A 16 0.48 9.07 -15.48
C ASP A 16 -0.25 9.79 -14.33
N TRP A 17 0.42 10.77 -13.72
CA TRP A 17 -0.06 11.63 -12.62
C TRP A 17 -1.30 12.51 -12.92
N LEU A 18 -2.12 12.18 -13.92
CA LEU A 18 -3.29 12.93 -14.35
C LEU A 18 -4.65 12.21 -14.26
N GLY A 19 -4.74 10.94 -13.85
CA GLY A 19 -6.06 10.29 -13.86
C GLY A 19 -6.19 8.99 -13.07
N ILE A 20 -6.96 9.07 -11.98
CA ILE A 20 -7.78 8.02 -11.34
C ILE A 20 -7.15 6.61 -11.26
N LEU A 21 -6.59 6.26 -10.10
CA LEU A 21 -6.35 4.88 -9.68
C LEU A 21 -7.67 4.08 -9.67
N HIS A 22 -7.83 3.18 -10.64
CA HIS A 22 -8.80 2.09 -10.55
C HIS A 22 -8.08 0.85 -10.04
N TYR A 23 -8.17 0.58 -8.74
CA TYR A 23 -7.87 -0.76 -8.21
C TYR A 23 -8.90 -1.75 -8.79
N PRO A 24 -8.50 -2.90 -9.37
CA PRO A 24 -9.43 -3.96 -9.66
C PRO A 24 -10.15 -4.36 -8.37
N ARG A 25 -11.48 -4.47 -8.46
CA ARG A 25 -12.36 -4.77 -7.34
C ARG A 25 -12.14 -6.21 -6.89
N VAL A 26 -11.46 -6.42 -5.76
CA VAL A 26 -11.41 -7.76 -5.12
C VAL A 26 -12.84 -8.21 -4.85
N SER A 27 -13.20 -9.39 -5.36
CA SER A 27 -14.58 -9.86 -5.24
C SER A 27 -14.98 -9.98 -3.76
N LYS A 28 -16.19 -9.50 -3.41
CA LYS A 28 -16.76 -9.56 -2.04
C LYS A 28 -17.02 -10.99 -1.54
N LYS A 29 -16.53 -12.02 -2.23
CA LYS A 29 -16.67 -13.44 -1.89
C LYS A 29 -15.35 -14.01 -1.36
N LEU A 30 -14.78 -13.40 -0.33
CA LEU A 30 -13.81 -14.10 0.51
C LEU A 30 -14.54 -14.56 1.77
N LYS A 31 -14.96 -15.84 1.78
CA LYS A 31 -15.33 -16.55 3.01
C LYS A 31 -14.05 -17.19 3.55
N MET A 32 -13.63 -16.82 4.75
CA MET A 32 -12.56 -17.55 5.42
C MET A 32 -13.09 -18.94 5.83
N PRO A 33 -12.43 -20.04 5.45
CA PRO A 33 -12.83 -21.37 5.89
C PRO A 33 -12.46 -21.57 7.36
N SER A 34 -13.37 -22.20 8.11
CA SER A 34 -13.28 -22.42 9.57
C SER A 34 -12.42 -23.61 9.98
N LYS A 35 -11.55 -24.15 9.12
CA LYS A 35 -10.70 -25.30 9.44
C LYS A 35 -9.30 -25.15 8.87
N THR A 36 -8.35 -25.65 9.66
CA THR A 36 -6.89 -25.71 9.49
C THR A 36 -6.44 -25.78 8.03
N TRP A 37 -5.55 -24.84 7.66
CA TRP A 37 -4.87 -24.82 6.37
C TRP A 37 -3.97 -26.06 6.28
N THR A 38 -4.36 -27.04 5.45
CA THR A 38 -3.48 -28.14 5.05
C THR A 38 -2.92 -27.85 3.68
N SER A 39 -1.59 -27.96 3.57
CA SER A 39 -0.84 -27.72 2.35
C SER A 39 -1.23 -28.72 1.26
N LYS A 40 -1.75 -28.23 0.14
CA LYS A 40 -1.80 -29.00 -1.11
C LYS A 40 -1.26 -28.15 -2.26
N GLN A 41 -0.24 -28.71 -2.92
CA GLN A 41 0.63 -28.11 -3.92
C GLN A 41 -0.12 -27.51 -5.12
N ILE A 42 -0.07 -26.19 -5.20
CA ILE A 42 0.04 -25.39 -6.43
C ILE A 42 1.33 -24.60 -6.19
N ARG A 43 2.38 -24.78 -7.01
CA ARG A 43 3.74 -24.17 -6.87
C ARG A 43 3.80 -23.16 -5.73
N VAL A 44 4.11 -23.65 -4.52
CA VAL A 44 3.86 -22.96 -3.26
C VAL A 44 4.88 -21.83 -3.12
N ILE A 45 4.59 -20.71 -3.76
CA ILE A 45 5.18 -19.44 -3.36
C ILE A 45 4.57 -19.19 -1.97
N PHE A 46 5.40 -19.27 -0.92
CA PHE A 46 5.01 -18.88 0.43
C PHE A 46 4.62 -17.39 0.40
N PHE A 47 3.34 -17.13 0.17
CA PHE A 47 2.80 -15.78 -0.03
C PHE A 47 2.38 -15.14 1.30
N LEU A 48 1.97 -15.96 2.28
CA LEU A 48 1.65 -15.53 3.63
C LEU A 48 2.92 -15.62 4.49
N LEU A 49 3.45 -14.48 4.93
CA LEU A 49 4.70 -14.42 5.69
C LEU A 49 4.48 -14.10 7.17
N VAL A 50 3.40 -13.40 7.52
CA VAL A 50 3.03 -13.09 8.91
C VAL A 50 1.54 -13.32 9.11
N ASN A 51 1.18 -14.00 10.19
CA ASN A 51 -0.18 -14.12 10.71
C ASN A 51 -0.10 -13.97 12.24
N ASP A 52 -0.12 -12.72 12.71
CA ASP A 52 0.07 -12.40 14.11
C ASP A 52 -1.28 -12.35 14.82
N GLU A 53 -1.49 -13.26 15.78
CA GLU A 53 -2.73 -13.36 16.52
C GLU A 53 -2.90 -12.28 17.60
N GLU A 54 -1.83 -11.70 18.12
CA GLU A 54 -1.91 -10.65 19.14
C GLU A 54 -2.22 -9.31 18.48
N THR A 55 -1.43 -8.97 17.47
CA THR A 55 -1.52 -7.68 16.78
C THR A 55 -2.63 -7.67 15.73
N LYS A 56 -3.14 -8.86 15.35
CA LYS A 56 -4.11 -9.07 14.27
C LYS A 56 -3.60 -8.51 12.94
N ILE A 57 -2.30 -8.60 12.68
CA ILE A 57 -1.67 -8.19 11.42
C ILE A 57 -1.40 -9.43 10.57
N ILE A 58 -1.82 -9.37 9.31
CA ILE A 58 -1.44 -10.36 8.31
C ILE A 58 -0.57 -9.71 7.25
N MET A 59 0.57 -10.32 6.93
CA MET A 59 1.47 -9.84 5.88
C MET A 59 1.58 -10.85 4.75
N PHE A 60 1.42 -10.37 3.53
CA PHE A 60 1.65 -11.12 2.31
C PHE A 60 2.79 -10.52 1.49
N SER A 61 3.73 -11.35 1.06
CA SER A 61 4.80 -11.01 0.14
C SER A 61 5.51 -12.28 -0.34
N THR A 62 6.59 -12.13 -1.08
CA THR A 62 7.47 -13.23 -1.51
C THR A 62 8.91 -12.83 -1.20
N VAL A 63 9.82 -13.81 -1.10
CA VAL A 63 11.25 -13.52 -0.89
C VAL A 63 11.80 -12.60 -1.98
N SER A 64 11.41 -12.80 -3.25
CA SER A 64 11.80 -11.93 -4.36
C SER A 64 11.25 -10.51 -4.25
N ASN A 65 10.03 -10.34 -3.75
CA ASN A 65 9.45 -9.02 -3.50
C ASN A 65 10.17 -8.32 -2.35
N LEU A 66 10.49 -9.04 -1.27
CA LEU A 66 11.26 -8.49 -0.15
C LEU A 66 12.68 -8.12 -0.59
N GLN A 67 13.32 -8.92 -1.45
CA GLN A 67 14.61 -8.58 -2.06
C GLN A 67 14.54 -7.25 -2.82
N LEU A 68 13.55 -7.10 -3.70
CA LEU A 68 13.34 -5.84 -4.43
C LEU A 68 12.99 -4.68 -3.50
N LEU A 69 12.27 -4.92 -2.42
CA LEU A 69 11.95 -3.90 -1.41
C LEU A 69 13.22 -3.43 -0.70
N CYS A 70 14.09 -4.36 -0.28
CA CYS A 70 15.38 -4.05 0.33
C CYS A 70 16.31 -3.26 -0.59
N ASP A 71 16.27 -3.54 -1.89
CA ASP A 71 17.09 -2.84 -2.88
C ASP A 71 16.48 -1.47 -3.29
N SER A 72 15.26 -1.17 -2.87
CA SER A 72 14.56 0.07 -3.20
C SER A 72 14.94 1.22 -2.25
N GLN A 73 15.59 2.25 -2.78
CA GLN A 73 15.88 3.48 -2.01
C GLN A 73 14.62 4.29 -1.68
N ARG A 74 13.61 4.24 -2.56
CA ARG A 74 12.34 4.94 -2.42
C ARG A 74 11.21 3.94 -2.30
N VAL A 75 10.42 4.09 -1.24
CA VAL A 75 9.26 3.24 -0.98
C VAL A 75 8.00 4.09 -0.86
N PHE A 76 6.93 3.62 -1.46
CA PHE A 76 5.63 4.28 -1.44
C PHE A 76 4.67 3.44 -0.61
N MET A 77 3.88 4.09 0.23
CA MET A 77 2.99 3.42 1.18
C MET A 77 1.59 3.98 1.04
N ASP A 78 0.61 3.10 0.85
CA ASP A 78 -0.79 3.48 0.66
C ASP A 78 -1.77 2.56 1.38
N GLY A 79 -2.81 3.15 1.96
CA GLY A 79 -3.88 2.44 2.66
C GLY A 79 -5.17 2.47 1.86
N THR A 80 -5.69 1.30 1.49
CA THR A 80 -6.97 1.16 0.77
C THR A 80 -8.05 0.51 1.67
N PHE A 81 -9.16 1.23 1.85
CA PHE A 81 -10.28 0.82 2.73
C PHE A 81 -11.39 0.07 1.98
N LYS A 82 -11.74 0.51 0.76
CA LYS A 82 -12.92 0.02 0.02
C LYS A 82 -12.84 -1.46 -0.38
N SER A 83 -11.63 -1.98 -0.53
CA SER A 83 -11.35 -3.36 -0.95
C SER A 83 -10.93 -4.24 0.23
N CYS A 84 -11.09 -3.76 1.47
CA CYS A 84 -10.63 -4.46 2.65
C CYS A 84 -11.56 -5.63 3.04
N PRO A 85 -11.03 -6.81 3.38
CA PRO A 85 -11.83 -7.91 3.95
C PRO A 85 -12.58 -7.47 5.21
N LYS A 86 -13.77 -8.04 5.44
CA LYS A 86 -14.73 -7.62 6.49
C LYS A 86 -14.16 -7.50 7.91
N PHE A 87 -13.08 -8.22 8.22
CA PHE A 87 -12.49 -8.29 9.56
C PHE A 87 -11.26 -7.39 9.75
N TYR A 88 -10.89 -6.62 8.73
CA TYR A 88 -9.75 -5.71 8.76
C TYR A 88 -10.22 -4.30 8.44
N PHE A 89 -9.49 -3.32 8.95
CA PHE A 89 -9.80 -1.91 8.72
C PHE A 89 -9.32 -1.45 7.35
N GLN A 90 -8.14 -1.91 6.94
CA GLN A 90 -7.54 -1.54 5.66
C GLN A 90 -6.58 -2.60 5.12
N VAL A 91 -6.38 -2.56 3.80
CA VAL A 91 -5.22 -3.15 3.14
C VAL A 91 -4.17 -2.05 3.00
N PHE A 92 -3.01 -2.23 3.60
CA PHE A 92 -1.88 -1.32 3.50
C PHE A 92 -0.80 -1.92 2.61
N THR A 93 -0.32 -1.18 1.63
CA THR A 93 0.58 -1.70 0.59
C THR A 93 1.89 -0.92 0.59
N LEU A 94 3.02 -1.62 0.53
CA LEU A 94 4.33 -1.03 0.22
C LEU A 94 4.65 -1.30 -1.24
N LEU A 95 4.97 -0.24 -1.98
CA LEU A 95 5.35 -0.30 -3.37
C LEU A 95 6.83 0.11 -3.54
N GLY A 96 7.55 -0.64 -4.36
CA GLY A 96 8.86 -0.26 -4.87
C GLY A 96 8.77 0.34 -6.26
N LEU A 97 9.84 0.99 -6.72
CA LEU A 97 9.95 1.52 -8.07
C LEU A 97 10.99 0.70 -8.84
N LYS A 98 10.59 0.08 -9.93
CA LYS A 98 11.50 -0.65 -10.84
C LYS A 98 11.19 -0.25 -12.27
N ASN A 99 12.21 0.20 -13.01
CA ASN A 99 12.07 0.64 -14.40
C ASN A 99 10.95 1.68 -14.60
N ASN A 100 10.83 2.64 -13.67
CA ASN A 100 9.77 3.66 -13.65
C ASN A 100 8.33 3.13 -13.49
N VAL A 101 8.17 1.86 -13.10
CA VAL A 101 6.88 1.25 -12.79
C VAL A 101 6.78 1.04 -11.29
N TYR A 102 5.64 1.42 -10.71
CA TYR A 102 5.33 1.17 -9.32
C TYR A 102 4.83 -0.27 -9.17
N ILE A 103 5.51 -1.04 -8.33
CA ILE A 103 5.22 -2.47 -8.14
C ILE A 103 4.82 -2.68 -6.68
N PRO A 104 3.61 -3.19 -6.41
CA PRO A 104 3.25 -3.65 -5.06
C PRO A 104 4.12 -4.81 -4.62
N LEU A 105 4.85 -4.66 -3.51
CA LEU A 105 5.79 -5.66 -3.01
C LEU A 105 5.28 -6.35 -1.75
N VAL A 106 4.66 -5.60 -0.85
CA VAL A 106 4.11 -6.12 0.41
C VAL A 106 2.69 -5.65 0.58
N PHE A 107 1.81 -6.57 0.97
CA PHE A 107 0.43 -6.28 1.36
C PHE A 107 0.25 -6.62 2.84
N LEU A 108 -0.36 -5.72 3.58
CA LEU A 108 -0.64 -5.85 5.01
C LEU A 108 -2.14 -5.69 5.23
N LEU A 109 -2.76 -6.64 5.92
CA LEU A 109 -4.11 -6.46 6.45
C LEU A 109 -3.98 -5.92 7.87
N LEU A 110 -4.46 -4.69 8.08
CA LEU A 110 -4.31 -3.99 9.35
C LEU A 110 -5.67 -3.90 10.07
N PRO A 111 -5.70 -4.09 11.41
CA PRO A 111 -6.94 -4.00 12.20
C PRO A 111 -7.36 -2.55 12.49
N GLY A 112 -6.52 -1.57 12.14
CA GLY A 112 -6.79 -0.15 12.37
C GLY A 112 -5.75 0.75 11.71
N LYS A 113 -5.72 2.02 12.16
CA LYS A 113 -4.88 3.09 11.61
C LYS A 113 -4.16 3.91 12.67
N THR A 114 -3.87 3.32 13.82
CA THR A 114 -3.13 4.00 14.89
C THR A 114 -1.63 3.92 14.61
N LYS A 115 -0.85 4.86 15.18
CA LYS A 115 0.62 4.86 15.06
C LYS A 115 1.21 3.51 15.49
N SER A 116 0.69 2.94 16.59
CA SER A 116 1.15 1.66 17.12
C SER A 116 0.94 0.51 16.13
N ILE A 117 -0.22 0.45 15.46
CA ILE A 117 -0.50 -0.59 14.47
C ILE A 117 0.45 -0.48 13.27
N TYR A 118 0.65 0.72 12.72
CA TYR A 118 1.61 0.90 11.62
C TYR A 118 3.04 0.56 12.05
N LYS A 119 3.44 0.95 13.25
CA LYS A 119 4.77 0.62 13.80
C LYS A 119 4.99 -0.88 13.84
N GLN A 120 4.05 -1.63 14.39
CA GLN A 120 4.12 -3.10 14.43
C GLN A 120 4.15 -3.71 13.02
N ALA A 121 3.33 -3.19 12.10
CA ALA A 121 3.35 -3.63 10.70
C ALA A 121 4.71 -3.41 10.05
N PHE A 122 5.35 -2.25 10.25
CA PHE A 122 6.68 -1.95 9.71
C PHE A 122 7.78 -2.79 10.37
N GLN A 123 7.66 -3.09 11.66
CA GLN A 123 8.56 -4.01 12.36
C GLN A 123 8.47 -5.42 11.78
N HIS A 124 7.28 -5.91 11.45
CA HIS A 124 7.13 -7.18 10.74
C HIS A 124 7.83 -7.16 9.38
N VAL A 125 7.66 -6.10 8.58
CA VAL A 125 8.36 -5.96 7.30
C VAL A 125 9.87 -6.01 7.50
N LYS A 126 10.42 -5.22 8.44
CA LYS A 126 11.86 -5.18 8.72
C LYS A 126 12.39 -6.54 9.19
N SER A 127 11.64 -7.21 10.07
CA SER A 127 11.97 -8.55 10.56
C SER A 127 12.02 -9.57 9.43
N GLN A 128 11.03 -9.59 8.54
CA GLN A 128 10.96 -10.54 7.43
C GLN A 128 12.02 -10.27 6.35
N CYS A 129 12.35 -9.01 6.08
CA CYS A 129 13.50 -8.66 5.25
C CYS A 129 14.81 -9.19 5.83
N SER A 130 15.03 -9.00 7.13
CA SER A 130 16.23 -9.51 7.80
C SER A 130 16.29 -11.04 7.80
N SER A 131 15.19 -11.72 8.17
CA SER A 131 15.17 -13.18 8.35
C SER A 131 15.16 -13.96 7.04
N LEU A 132 14.48 -13.48 6.00
CA LEU A 132 14.31 -14.22 4.73
C LEU A 132 15.29 -13.77 3.65
N VAL A 133 15.77 -12.52 3.71
CA VAL A 133 16.67 -11.94 2.69
C VAL A 133 18.09 -11.74 3.24
N GLY A 134 18.27 -11.69 4.56
CA GLY A 134 19.57 -11.38 5.17
C GLY A 134 19.99 -9.92 4.98
N LYS A 135 19.04 -9.03 4.68
CA LYS A 135 19.29 -7.59 4.48
C LYS A 135 18.50 -6.77 5.49
N GLU A 136 19.14 -5.75 6.04
CA GLU A 136 18.42 -4.73 6.79
C GLU A 136 17.63 -3.85 5.81
N PHE A 137 16.31 -3.87 5.91
CA PHE A 137 15.47 -2.97 5.12
C PHE A 137 15.46 -1.57 5.76
N TYR A 138 16.11 -0.63 5.09
CA TYR A 138 16.18 0.78 5.47
C TYR A 138 16.08 1.68 4.22
N PRO A 139 14.89 2.17 3.85
CA PRO A 139 14.74 3.06 2.70
C PRO A 139 15.32 4.44 3.00
N SER A 140 15.80 5.16 1.97
CA SER A 140 16.29 6.54 2.09
C SER A 140 15.14 7.55 2.08
N GLU A 141 14.09 7.27 1.32
CA GLU A 141 12.90 8.12 1.23
C GLU A 141 11.62 7.27 1.28
N VAL A 142 10.64 7.74 2.06
CA VAL A 142 9.31 7.12 2.12
C VAL A 142 8.25 8.15 1.75
N PHE A 143 7.39 7.77 0.81
CA PHE A 143 6.22 8.54 0.40
C PHE A 143 4.98 7.89 1.00
N ALA A 144 4.23 8.65 1.78
CA ALA A 144 3.01 8.17 2.41
C ALA A 144 1.94 9.26 2.43
N ASP A 145 0.72 8.87 2.77
CA ASP A 145 -0.35 9.82 3.04
C ASP A 145 -0.03 10.72 4.23
N PHE A 146 -0.59 11.93 4.22
CA PHE A 146 -0.40 12.96 5.25
C PHE A 146 -1.02 12.58 6.62
N GLU A 147 -1.31 11.30 6.85
CA GLU A 147 -1.78 10.78 8.13
C GLU A 147 -0.62 10.78 9.13
N LEU A 148 -0.76 11.55 10.22
CA LEU A 148 0.26 11.68 11.27
C LEU A 148 0.66 10.34 11.87
N ALA A 149 -0.28 9.39 11.97
CA ALA A 149 -0.01 8.05 12.47
C ALA A 149 1.00 7.28 11.61
N ILE A 150 0.93 7.41 10.28
CA ILE A 150 1.87 6.76 9.36
C ILE A 150 3.25 7.41 9.51
N HIS A 151 3.33 8.73 9.41
CA HIS A 151 4.61 9.46 9.52
C HIS A 151 5.29 9.29 10.88
N GLY A 152 4.51 9.20 11.96
CA GLY A 152 5.02 8.91 13.30
C GLY A 152 5.56 7.48 13.40
N ALA A 153 4.86 6.49 12.82
CA ALA A 153 5.33 5.11 12.82
C ALA A 153 6.59 4.92 11.97
N ILE A 154 6.68 5.60 10.83
CA ILE A 154 7.89 5.61 9.98
C ILE A 154 9.08 6.14 10.80
N GLN A 155 8.92 7.25 11.51
CA GLN A 155 9.99 7.83 12.35
C GLN A 155 10.43 6.91 13.48
N ASP A 156 9.48 6.19 14.10
CA ASP A 156 9.78 5.26 15.19
C ASP A 156 10.56 4.02 14.70
N VAL A 157 10.49 3.66 13.41
CA VAL A 157 11.11 2.45 12.84
C VAL A 157 12.37 2.75 12.02
N TRP A 158 12.35 3.85 11.26
CA TRP A 158 13.45 4.36 10.45
C TRP A 158 13.65 5.85 10.77
N SER A 159 14.54 6.14 11.73
CA SER A 159 14.73 7.48 12.31
C SER A 159 15.19 8.54 11.31
N ASP A 160 16.04 8.16 10.37
CA ASP A 160 16.77 9.09 9.49
C ASP A 160 16.20 9.11 8.06
N VAL A 161 15.04 8.47 7.85
CA VAL A 161 14.38 8.42 6.55
C VAL A 161 13.73 9.76 6.21
N ILE A 162 13.89 10.18 4.96
CA ILE A 162 13.18 11.35 4.46
C ILE A 162 11.71 10.97 4.23
N ARG A 163 10.84 11.50 5.09
CA ARG A 163 9.38 11.33 4.98
C ARG A 163 8.80 12.39 4.04
N ARG A 164 8.08 11.96 3.01
CA ARG A 164 7.38 12.83 2.08
C ARG A 164 5.89 12.52 2.04
N GLY A 165 5.09 13.56 1.89
CA GLY A 165 3.66 13.42 1.67
C GLY A 165 3.33 13.03 0.23
N CYS A 166 2.29 12.23 0.05
CA CYS A 166 1.81 11.82 -1.26
C CYS A 166 1.08 12.98 -1.96
N ARG A 167 1.69 13.53 -3.01
CA ARG A 167 1.10 14.63 -3.80
C ARG A 167 -0.26 14.26 -4.42
N PHE A 168 -0.51 12.96 -4.65
CA PHE A 168 -1.75 12.50 -5.29
C PHE A 168 -2.91 12.71 -4.33
N HIS A 169 -2.78 12.23 -3.10
CA HIS A 169 -3.77 12.43 -2.07
C HIS A 169 -3.92 13.90 -1.67
N LEU A 170 -2.83 14.68 -1.68
CA LEU A 170 -2.91 16.14 -1.51
C LEU A 170 -3.75 16.81 -2.60
N GLY A 171 -3.50 16.47 -3.87
CA GLY A 171 -4.28 16.99 -5.00
C GLY A 171 -5.76 16.63 -4.91
N GLN A 172 -6.08 15.39 -4.50
CA GLN A 172 -7.47 14.97 -4.24
C GLN A 172 -8.10 15.77 -3.10
N CYS A 173 -7.37 16.02 -2.01
CA CYS A 173 -7.83 16.84 -0.90
C CYS A 173 -8.11 18.30 -1.32
N TRP A 174 -7.17 18.91 -2.06
CA TRP A 174 -7.34 20.26 -2.60
C TRP A 174 -8.52 20.35 -3.54
N TRP A 175 -8.69 19.38 -4.44
CA TRP A 175 -9.82 19.36 -5.36
C TRP A 175 -11.15 19.30 -4.61
N ARG A 176 -11.29 18.41 -3.62
CA ARG A 176 -12.50 18.36 -2.77
C ARG A 176 -12.76 19.69 -2.06
N LYS A 177 -11.71 20.38 -1.60
CA LYS A 177 -11.84 21.68 -0.94
C LYS A 177 -12.27 22.79 -1.91
N ILE A 178 -11.69 22.83 -3.11
CA ILE A 178 -12.09 23.75 -4.18
C ILE A 178 -13.58 23.59 -4.50
N GLN A 179 -14.05 22.34 -4.58
CA GLN A 179 -15.45 22.00 -4.82
C GLN A 179 -16.38 22.51 -3.72
N THR A 180 -16.05 22.23 -2.45
CA THR A 180 -16.90 22.65 -1.32
C THR A 180 -16.85 24.15 -1.03
N SER A 181 -15.79 24.84 -1.46
CA SER A 181 -15.67 26.30 -1.33
C SER A 181 -16.33 27.08 -2.47
N GLY A 182 -17.01 26.43 -3.42
CA GLY A 182 -17.66 27.10 -4.56
C GLY A 182 -16.69 27.64 -5.61
N LEU A 183 -15.38 27.39 -5.45
CA LEU A 183 -14.31 27.85 -6.35
C LEU A 183 -14.16 26.96 -7.60
N ALA A 184 -14.94 25.87 -7.69
CA ALA A 184 -14.92 24.97 -8.83
C ALA A 184 -15.30 25.67 -10.14
N ASN A 185 -16.29 26.57 -10.10
CA ASN A 185 -16.72 27.33 -11.28
C ASN A 185 -15.64 28.30 -11.77
N ILE A 186 -14.88 28.92 -10.86
CA ILE A 186 -13.74 29.80 -11.20
C ILE A 186 -12.57 28.98 -11.76
N SER A 187 -12.31 27.80 -11.20
CA SER A 187 -11.22 26.91 -11.63
C SER A 187 -11.43 26.35 -13.05
N ILE A 188 -12.69 26.16 -13.47
CA ILE A 188 -13.06 25.79 -14.85
C ILE A 188 -12.78 26.95 -15.81
N THR A 189 -13.11 28.19 -15.42
CA THR A 189 -12.81 29.40 -16.21
C THR A 189 -11.31 29.57 -16.44
N ILE A 190 -10.47 29.34 -15.42
CA ILE A 190 -9.00 29.43 -15.55
C ILE A 190 -8.43 28.31 -16.43
N LYS A 191 -8.95 27.07 -16.34
CA LYS A 191 -8.56 25.97 -17.24
C LYS A 191 -8.92 26.25 -18.70
N ASN A 192 -10.05 26.91 -18.96
CA ASN A 192 -10.47 27.29 -20.30
C ASN A 192 -9.67 28.49 -20.86
N LEU A 193 -9.29 29.45 -20.01
CA LEU A 193 -8.41 30.56 -20.41
C LEU A 193 -6.99 30.08 -20.78
N LYS A 194 -6.45 29.07 -20.07
CA LYS A 194 -5.15 28.46 -20.39
C LYS A 194 -5.15 27.51 -21.59
N ARG A 195 -6.32 27.15 -22.14
CA ARG A 195 -6.44 26.42 -23.42
C ARG A 195 -6.68 27.34 -24.62
N ALA A 196 -7.00 28.61 -24.38
CA ALA A 196 -7.14 29.64 -25.41
C ALA A 196 -5.81 30.37 -25.70
N SER A 197 -4.73 29.97 -25.03
CA SER A 197 -3.37 30.46 -25.26
C SER A 197 -2.42 29.28 -25.06
N PHE A 198 -1.73 28.90 -26.14
CA PHE A 198 -0.89 27.70 -26.39
C PHE A 198 -1.63 26.47 -26.95
#